data_AF-A0A1S9II33-F1
#
_entry.id   AF-A0A1S9II33-F1
#
_cell.length_a   1.000
_cell.length_b   1.000
_cell.length_c   1.000
_cell.angle_alpha   90.00
_cell.angle_beta   90.00
_cell.angle_gamma   90.00
#
_symmetry.space_group_name_H-M   'P 1'
#
loop_
_entity.id
_entity.type
_entity.pdbx_description
1 polymer ?
#
loop_
_entity_poly.entity_id
_entity_poly.type
_entity_poly.pdbx_seq_one_letter_code
_entity_poly.pdbx_strand_id
1 'polypeptide(L)'
;MFEKRSKAFFTGLILASIYLIYVVSYFYGILGKGDTSEQVGSGLAAALVTPHIVVLAIGVIFGWLAFGLNSSGFALTASILYTVSGVMFIPYIFFVIPSIILGFVGYANQKNINNKAKA
;
A
#
# COMPACT_ATOMS: atom_id res chain seq x y z
N MET A 1 -9.26 19.58 6.00
CA MET A 1 -8.43 18.39 5.72
C MET A 1 -7.92 18.31 4.28
N PHE A 2 -8.72 18.65 3.26
CA PHE A 2 -8.33 18.46 1.85
C PHE A 2 -7.82 19.71 1.11
N GLU A 3 -7.62 20.84 1.81
CA GLU A 3 -7.03 22.01 1.17
C GLU A 3 -5.61 21.67 0.71
N LYS A 4 -5.34 21.91 -0.58
CA LYS A 4 -4.09 21.55 -1.26
C LYS A 4 -3.78 20.04 -1.31
N ARG A 5 -4.78 19.18 -1.13
CA ARG A 5 -4.61 17.71 -1.11
C ARG A 5 -5.55 16.98 -2.07
N SER A 6 -5.01 15.95 -2.70
CA SER A 6 -5.77 15.05 -3.58
C SER A 6 -6.67 14.09 -2.78
N LYS A 7 -7.99 14.19 -2.99
CA LYS A 7 -8.98 13.27 -2.39
C LYS A 7 -8.79 11.84 -2.88
N ALA A 8 -8.54 11.66 -4.18
CA ALA A 8 -8.32 10.35 -4.79
C ALA A 8 -7.12 9.63 -4.16
N PHE A 9 -6.02 10.35 -3.93
CA PHE A 9 -4.84 9.80 -3.28
C PHE A 9 -5.16 9.32 -1.86
N PHE A 10 -5.86 10.15 -1.08
CA PHE A 10 -6.23 9.82 0.28
C PHE A 10 -7.12 8.57 0.35
N THR A 11 -8.09 8.42 -0.56
CA THR A 11 -8.91 7.21 -0.64
C THR A 11 -8.05 5.97 -0.93
N GLY A 12 -7.12 6.06 -1.89
CA GLY A 12 -6.19 4.95 -2.20
C GLY A 12 -5.28 4.57 -1.03
N LEU A 13 -4.80 5.58 -0.28
CA LEU A 13 -3.96 5.41 0.91
C LEU A 13 -4.71 4.72 2.05
N ILE A 14 -5.97 5.07 2.28
CA ILE A 14 -6.81 4.41 3.29
C ILE A 14 -7.04 2.94 2.93
N LEU A 15 -7.37 2.65 1.66
CA LEU A 15 -7.53 1.27 1.20
C LEU A 15 -6.25 0.46 1.39
N ALA A 16 -5.08 1.03 1.04
CA ALA A 16 -3.79 0.37 1.23
C ALA A 16 -3.48 0.13 2.72
N SER A 17 -3.84 1.08 3.59
CA SER A 17 -3.64 0.98 5.03
C SER A 17 -4.52 -0.10 5.66
N ILE A 18 -5.81 -0.15 5.27
CA ILE A 18 -6.74 -1.20 5.72
C ILE A 18 -6.27 -2.58 5.25
N TYR A 19 -5.85 -2.68 3.98
CA TYR A 19 -5.33 -3.92 3.44
C TYR A 19 -4.05 -4.37 4.15
N LEU A 20 -3.13 -3.45 4.46
CA LEU A 20 -1.92 -3.76 5.22
C LEU A 20 -2.26 -4.35 6.61
N ILE A 21 -3.21 -3.74 7.32
CA ILE A 21 -3.65 -4.25 8.63
C ILE A 21 -4.25 -5.65 8.48
N TYR A 22 -5.09 -5.87 7.46
CA TYR A 22 -5.68 -7.16 7.17
C TYR A 22 -4.62 -8.24 6.90
N VAL A 23 -3.70 -8.00 5.96
CA VAL A 23 -2.73 -9.02 5.53
C VAL A 23 -1.78 -9.39 6.66
N VAL A 24 -1.33 -8.40 7.45
CA VAL A 24 -0.49 -8.66 8.63
C VAL A 24 -1.25 -9.49 9.67
N SER A 25 -2.49 -9.11 9.99
CA SER A 25 -3.31 -9.82 10.98
C SER A 25 -3.63 -11.25 10.56
N TYR A 26 -3.90 -11.46 9.26
CA TYR A 26 -4.20 -12.78 8.71
C TYR A 26 -3.00 -13.71 8.81
N PHE A 27 -1.83 -13.31 8.27
CA PHE A 27 -0.66 -14.17 8.24
C PHE A 27 -0.05 -14.38 9.63
N TYR A 28 -0.06 -13.36 10.49
CA TYR A 28 0.34 -13.54 11.89
C TYR A 28 -0.62 -14.45 12.66
N GLY A 29 -1.92 -14.38 12.36
CA GLY A 29 -2.95 -15.16 13.02
C GLY A 29 -2.95 -16.66 12.68
N ILE A 30 -2.32 -17.08 11.57
CA ILE A 30 -2.20 -18.49 11.17
C ILE A 30 -0.87 -19.12 11.55
N LEU A 31 0.15 -18.33 11.88
CA LEU A 31 1.46 -18.83 12.28
C LEU A 31 1.38 -19.63 13.59
N GLY A 32 1.99 -20.81 13.61
CA GLY A 32 2.11 -21.65 14.81
C GLY A 32 0.81 -22.34 15.25
N LYS A 33 -0.23 -22.32 14.42
CA LYS A 33 -1.47 -23.08 14.65
C LYS A 33 -1.44 -24.39 13.88
N GLY A 34 -2.10 -25.40 14.42
CA GLY A 34 -2.30 -26.68 13.74
C GLY A 34 -1.26 -27.75 14.05
N ASP A 35 -1.33 -28.86 13.32
CA ASP A 35 -0.38 -29.96 13.39
C ASP A 35 0.98 -29.63 12.75
N THR A 36 1.95 -30.55 12.83
CA THR A 36 3.30 -30.34 12.29
C THR A 36 3.31 -30.02 10.80
N SER A 37 2.42 -30.62 10.00
CA SER A 37 2.34 -30.35 8.56
C SER A 37 1.72 -28.98 8.26
N GLU A 38 0.66 -28.60 8.99
CA GLU A 38 0.02 -27.29 8.89
C GLU A 38 0.96 -26.16 9.31
N GLN A 39 1.80 -26.38 10.33
CA GLN A 39 2.81 -25.41 10.76
C GLN A 39 3.90 -25.19 9.69
N VAL A 40 4.35 -26.25 9.03
CA VAL A 40 5.32 -26.12 7.92
C VAL A 40 4.68 -25.39 6.75
N GLY A 41 3.45 -25.74 6.39
CA GLY A 41 2.71 -25.09 5.30
C GLY A 41 2.47 -23.60 5.55
N SER A 42 1.99 -23.24 6.75
CA SER A 42 1.76 -21.84 7.14
C SER A 42 3.05 -21.03 7.23
N GLY A 43 4.15 -21.63 7.70
CA GLY A 43 5.47 -21.00 7.72
C GLY A 43 5.99 -20.68 6.31
N LEU A 44 5.84 -21.62 5.37
CA LEU A 44 6.19 -21.40 3.96
C LEU A 44 5.34 -20.29 3.33
N ALA A 45 4.02 -20.31 3.55
CA ALA A 45 3.13 -19.27 3.05
C ALA A 45 3.48 -17.88 3.60
N ALA A 46 3.76 -17.79 4.91
CA ALA A 46 4.19 -16.55 5.56
C ALA A 46 5.52 -16.04 4.97
N ALA A 47 6.50 -16.92 4.77
CA ALA A 47 7.80 -16.54 4.19
C ALA A 47 7.65 -15.98 2.75
N LEU A 48 6.77 -16.58 1.94
CA LEU A 48 6.52 -16.14 0.56
C LEU A 48 5.79 -14.79 0.48
N VAL A 49 4.84 -14.51 1.39
CA VAL A 49 4.09 -13.24 1.38
C VAL A 49 4.84 -12.10 2.08
N THR A 50 5.78 -12.39 2.99
CA THR A 50 6.52 -11.38 3.75
C THR A 50 7.13 -10.27 2.88
N PRO A 51 7.83 -10.54 1.75
CA PRO A 51 8.36 -9.46 0.90
C PRO A 51 7.27 -8.52 0.36
N HIS A 52 6.09 -9.06 0.01
CA HIS A 52 4.94 -8.25 -0.40
C HIS A 52 4.46 -7.32 0.73
N ILE A 53 4.35 -7.84 1.96
CA ILE A 53 3.92 -7.08 3.14
C ILE A 53 4.90 -5.97 3.47
N VAL A 54 6.21 -6.25 3.46
CA VAL A 54 7.25 -5.27 3.77
C VAL A 54 7.22 -4.11 2.77
N VAL A 55 7.16 -4.40 1.47
CA VAL A 55 7.10 -3.35 0.44
C VAL A 55 5.79 -2.56 0.52
N LEU A 56 4.66 -3.22 0.80
CA LEU A 56 3.38 -2.54 1.03
C LEU A 56 3.47 -1.58 2.22
N ALA A 57 4.05 -2.02 3.34
CA ALA A 57 4.20 -1.21 4.54
C ALA A 57 5.04 0.05 4.27
N ILE A 58 6.18 -0.11 3.59
CA ILE A 58 7.02 1.02 3.16
C ILE A 58 6.21 1.95 2.25
N GLY A 59 5.45 1.40 1.29
CA GLY A 59 4.57 2.18 0.42
C GLY A 59 3.51 2.98 1.19
N VAL A 60 2.89 2.38 2.21
CA VAL A 60 1.90 3.05 3.08
C VAL A 60 2.56 4.18 3.88
N ILE A 61 3.78 3.98 4.40
CA ILE A 61 4.54 5.02 5.09
C ILE A 61 4.82 6.20 4.15
N PHE A 62 5.35 5.94 2.95
CA PHE A 62 5.54 7.00 1.93
C PHE A 62 4.22 7.68 1.57
N GLY A 63 3.11 6.95 1.54
CA GLY A 63 1.80 7.51 1.26
C GLY A 63 1.32 8.47 2.35
N TRP A 64 1.49 8.12 3.63
CA TRP A 64 1.18 9.03 4.73
C TRP A 64 2.10 10.25 4.74
N LEU A 65 3.39 10.09 4.44
CA LEU A 65 4.32 11.20 4.26
C LEU A 65 3.90 12.11 3.09
N ALA A 66 3.49 11.53 1.96
CA ALA A 66 2.99 12.26 0.80
C ALA A 66 1.75 13.10 1.15
N PHE A 67 0.81 12.50 1.87
CA PHE A 67 -0.40 13.18 2.31
C PHE A 67 -0.09 14.30 3.33
N GLY A 68 0.78 14.03 4.32
CA GLY A 68 1.16 15.01 5.34
C GLY A 68 1.91 16.21 4.79
N LEU A 69 2.79 15.98 3.82
CA LEU A 69 3.67 17.00 3.23
C LEU A 69 3.15 17.60 1.92
N ASN A 70 1.95 17.20 1.47
CA ASN A 70 1.40 17.56 0.16
C ASN A 70 2.38 17.25 -1.00
N SER A 71 3.26 16.26 -0.82
CA SER A 71 4.36 15.98 -1.74
C SER A 71 3.91 15.06 -2.88
N SER A 72 3.86 15.60 -4.09
CA SER A 72 3.62 14.80 -5.30
C SER A 72 4.74 13.79 -5.55
N GLY A 73 5.98 14.06 -5.13
CA GLY A 73 7.08 13.10 -5.29
C GLY A 73 6.85 11.84 -4.46
N PHE A 74 6.52 12.01 -3.17
CA PHE A 74 6.21 10.87 -2.31
C PHE A 74 4.93 10.14 -2.70
N ALA A 75 3.94 10.84 -3.27
CA ALA A 75 2.73 10.20 -3.80
C ALA A 75 3.06 9.24 -4.97
N LEU A 76 4.00 9.63 -5.84
CA LEU A 76 4.48 8.75 -6.91
C LEU A 76 5.26 7.56 -6.35
N THR A 77 6.19 7.79 -5.42
CA THR A 77 6.95 6.72 -4.76
C THR A 77 6.03 5.69 -4.11
N ALA A 78 5.03 6.14 -3.35
CA ALA A 78 4.04 5.26 -2.72
C ALA A 78 3.29 4.42 -3.76
N SER A 79 2.86 5.03 -4.87
CA SER A 79 2.11 4.35 -5.93
C SER A 79 2.95 3.29 -6.66
N ILE A 80 4.24 3.58 -6.87
CA ILE A 80 5.19 2.60 -7.42
C ILE A 80 5.37 1.45 -6.43
N LEU A 81 5.56 1.73 -5.13
CA LEU A 81 5.71 0.69 -4.12
C LEU A 81 4.46 -0.19 -3.97
N TYR A 82 3.26 0.37 -4.10
CA TYR A 82 2.02 -0.42 -4.17
C TYR A 82 2.05 -1.37 -5.38
N THR A 83 2.53 -0.90 -6.52
CA THR A 83 2.65 -1.71 -7.74
C THR A 83 3.66 -2.84 -7.56
N VAL A 84 4.86 -2.53 -7.05
CA VAL A 84 5.92 -3.53 -6.79
C VAL A 84 5.44 -4.56 -5.78
N SER A 85 4.80 -4.13 -4.69
CA SER A 85 4.18 -5.02 -3.71
C SER A 85 3.17 -5.95 -4.39
N GLY A 86 2.24 -5.41 -5.19
CA GLY A 86 1.25 -6.22 -5.91
C GLY A 86 1.87 -7.29 -6.81
N VAL A 87 2.96 -6.96 -7.52
CA VAL A 87 3.68 -7.91 -8.39
C VAL A 87 4.45 -8.97 -7.60
N MET A 88 5.01 -8.63 -6.44
CA MET A 88 5.73 -9.59 -5.59
C MET A 88 4.87 -10.75 -5.09
N PHE A 89 3.55 -10.56 -5.01
CA PHE A 89 2.63 -11.62 -4.61
C PHE A 89 1.31 -11.53 -5.38
N ILE A 90 1.38 -11.98 -6.64
CA ILE A 90 0.27 -11.97 -7.60
C ILE A 90 -1.05 -12.52 -7.03
N PRO A 91 -1.09 -13.60 -6.21
CA PRO A 91 -2.36 -14.11 -5.68
C PRO A 91 -3.18 -13.07 -4.90
N TYR A 92 -2.55 -12.06 -4.29
CA TYR A 92 -3.23 -11.01 -3.51
C TYR A 92 -3.26 -9.65 -4.23
N ILE A 93 -2.86 -9.58 -5.50
CA ILE A 93 -2.77 -8.31 -6.24
C ILE A 93 -4.11 -7.55 -6.29
N PHE A 94 -5.23 -8.28 -6.34
CA PHE A 94 -6.57 -7.71 -6.45
C PHE A 94 -6.92 -6.74 -5.31
N PHE A 95 -6.35 -6.93 -4.12
CA PHE A 95 -6.56 -6.03 -2.98
C PHE A 95 -5.78 -4.72 -3.11
N VAL A 96 -4.69 -4.72 -3.88
CA VAL A 96 -3.79 -3.56 -4.05
C VAL A 96 -4.12 -2.77 -5.33
N ILE A 97 -4.77 -3.38 -6.33
CA ILE A 97 -5.16 -2.72 -7.60
C ILE A 97 -5.91 -1.40 -7.37
N PRO A 98 -6.95 -1.32 -6.51
CA PRO A 98 -7.64 -0.05 -6.28
C PRO A 98 -6.70 1.04 -5.75
N SER A 99 -5.79 0.68 -4.83
CA SER A 99 -4.77 1.59 -4.29
C SER A 99 -3.72 2.00 -5.32
N ILE A 100 -3.37 1.14 -6.27
CA ILE A 100 -2.47 1.48 -7.39
C ILE A 100 -3.12 2.53 -8.29
N ILE A 101 -4.36 2.28 -8.73
CA ILE A 101 -5.09 3.18 -9.64
C ILE A 101 -5.30 4.53 -8.95
N LEU A 102 -5.86 4.53 -7.74
CA LEU A 102 -6.08 5.75 -6.96
C LEU A 102 -4.77 6.43 -6.56
N GLY A 103 -3.69 5.68 -6.39
CA GLY A 103 -2.35 6.20 -6.15
C GLY A 103 -1.86 7.05 -7.32
N PHE A 104 -1.85 6.50 -8.55
CA PHE A 104 -1.39 7.22 -9.73
C PHE A 104 -2.30 8.38 -10.13
N VAL A 105 -3.63 8.18 -10.09
CA VAL A 105 -4.60 9.27 -10.29
C VAL A 105 -4.42 10.35 -9.20
N GLY A 106 -4.24 9.90 -7.97
CA GLY A 106 -3.99 10.74 -6.81
C GLY A 106 -2.73 11.59 -6.94
N TYR A 107 -1.64 11.01 -7.42
CA TYR A 107 -0.39 11.66 -7.75
C TYR A 107 -0.57 12.75 -8.81
N ALA A 108 -1.20 12.42 -9.94
CA ALA A 108 -1.42 13.37 -11.03
C ALA A 108 -2.21 14.59 -10.54
N ASN A 109 -3.25 14.34 -9.74
CA ASN A 109 -4.04 15.39 -9.10
C ASN A 109 -3.21 16.23 -8.11
N GLN A 110 -2.39 15.60 -7.25
CA GLN A 110 -1.54 16.33 -6.31
C GLN A 110 -0.51 17.22 -7.02
N LYS A 111 0.10 16.72 -8.11
CA LYS A 111 1.04 17.48 -8.92
C LYS A 111 0.38 18.73 -9.52
N ASN A 112 -0.83 18.59 -10.05
CA ASN A 112 -1.59 19.72 -10.62
C ASN A 112 -1.95 20.76 -9.55
N ILE A 113 -2.38 20.33 -8.36
CA ILE A 113 -2.67 21.21 -7.24
C ILE A 113 -1.41 22.00 -6.83
N ASN A 114 -0.27 21.32 -6.71
CA ASN A 114 0.99 21.94 -6.33
C ASN A 114 1.48 22.96 -7.37
N ASN A 115 1.27 22.70 -8.66
CA ASN A 115 1.63 23.63 -9.73
C ASN A 115 0.75 24.88 -9.72
N LYS A 116 -0.57 24.72 -9.55
CA LYS A 116 -1.50 25.86 -9.43
C LYS A 116 -1.21 26.74 -8.21
N ALA A 117 -0.71 26.16 -7.12
CA ALA A 117 -0.34 26.91 -5.92
C ALA A 117 0.98 27.72 -6.06
N LYS A 118 1.75 27.49 -7.13
CA LYS A 118 3.00 28.21 -7.44
C LYS A 118 2.83 29.29 -8.51
N ALA A 119 1.73 29.26 -9.25
CA ALA A 119 1.36 30.26 -10.24
C ALA A 119 0.61 31.41 -9.56
#